data_AF-A0A5B7FUR1-F1
#
_entry.id   AF-A0A5B7FUR1-F1
#
_cell.length_a   1.000
_cell.length_b   1.000
_cell.length_c   1.000
_cell.angle_alpha   90.00
_cell.angle_beta   90.00
_cell.angle_gamma   90.00
#
_symmetry.space_group_name_H-M   'P 1'
#
loop_
_entity.id
_entity.type
_entity.pdbx_description
1 polymer ?
#
loop_
_entity_poly.entity_id
_entity_poly.type
_entity_poly.pdbx_seq_one_letter_code
_entity_poly.pdbx_strand_id
1 'polypeptide(L)'
;MKTQAVALVFAPLISLVSSLWCYQCVSSHPGCGLYDFDWRYYWSHYCHDANNKCVKLIEQKGVDVKVTRDCLSNLEGHRRDIPADRYEGCRPAAKDPLIGQYIFPSVAEIDHKR
;
A
#
# COMPACT_ATOMS: atom_id res chain seq x y z
N MET A 1 -21.76 -35.51 44.49
CA MET A 1 -21.44 -35.57 43.04
C MET A 1 -21.55 -34.14 42.52
N LYS A 2 -20.42 -33.49 42.18
CA LYS A 2 -20.37 -32.09 41.74
C LYS A 2 -20.25 -32.06 40.23
N THR A 3 -21.33 -31.70 39.54
CA THR A 3 -21.38 -31.56 38.08
C THR A 3 -20.75 -30.22 37.71
N GLN A 4 -19.52 -30.22 37.21
CA GLN A 4 -18.83 -29.03 36.71
C GLN A 4 -19.20 -28.86 35.23
N ALA A 5 -19.91 -27.79 34.90
CA ALA A 5 -20.17 -27.39 33.52
C ALA A 5 -18.92 -26.74 32.94
N VAL A 6 -18.23 -27.43 32.02
CA VAL A 6 -17.10 -26.88 31.27
C VAL A 6 -17.68 -26.08 30.10
N ALA A 7 -17.72 -24.76 30.24
CA ALA A 7 -18.05 -23.85 29.16
C ALA A 7 -16.83 -23.75 28.22
N LEU A 8 -16.87 -24.47 27.10
CA LEU A 8 -15.92 -24.31 25.99
C LEU A 8 -16.16 -22.95 25.32
N VAL A 9 -15.38 -21.95 25.72
CA VAL A 9 -15.33 -20.65 25.05
C VAL A 9 -14.54 -20.81 23.75
N PHE A 10 -15.23 -21.15 22.66
CA PHE A 10 -14.71 -21.01 21.30
C PHE A 10 -14.72 -19.52 20.94
N ALA A 11 -13.67 -18.79 21.32
CA ALA A 11 -13.44 -17.45 20.79
C ALA A 11 -13.02 -17.59 19.31
N PRO A 12 -13.77 -17.03 18.33
CA PRO A 12 -13.34 -17.10 16.95
C PRO A 12 -12.11 -16.20 16.78
N LEU A 13 -11.00 -16.80 16.34
CA LEU A 13 -9.85 -16.07 15.81
C LEU A 13 -10.28 -15.46 14.46
N ILE A 14 -10.95 -14.30 14.51
CA ILE A 14 -11.25 -13.54 13.31
C ILE A 14 -9.95 -12.86 12.89
N SER A 15 -9.14 -13.54 12.09
CA SER A 15 -8.04 -12.90 11.37
C SER A 15 -8.66 -11.81 10.48
N LEU A 16 -8.29 -10.55 10.70
CA LEU A 16 -8.61 -9.45 9.78
C LEU A 16 -7.92 -9.75 8.45
N VAL A 17 -8.62 -10.42 7.54
CA VAL A 17 -8.21 -10.52 6.14
C VAL A 17 -8.75 -9.27 5.47
N SER A 18 -7.88 -8.29 5.22
CA SER A 18 -8.21 -7.15 4.38
C SER A 18 -8.36 -7.65 2.94
N SER A 19 -9.60 -7.92 2.53
CA SER A 19 -9.91 -8.29 1.15
C SER A 19 -9.92 -7.04 0.28
N LEU A 20 -8.90 -6.86 -0.55
CA LEU A 20 -8.84 -5.76 -1.52
C LEU A 20 -9.49 -6.17 -2.85
N TRP A 21 -10.29 -5.28 -3.41
CA TRP A 21 -10.96 -5.46 -4.70
C TRP A 21 -10.55 -4.35 -5.66
N CYS A 22 -10.05 -4.70 -6.85
CA CYS A 22 -9.53 -3.75 -7.82
C CYS A 22 -10.17 -3.95 -9.20
N TYR A 23 -10.35 -2.88 -9.95
CA TYR A 23 -10.77 -2.98 -11.36
C TYR A 23 -9.62 -3.48 -12.22
N GLN A 24 -9.90 -4.44 -13.10
CA GLN A 24 -8.93 -5.00 -14.03
C GLN A 24 -9.28 -4.60 -15.46
N CYS A 25 -8.43 -3.79 -16.10
CA CYS A 25 -8.63 -3.40 -17.50
C CYS A 25 -7.33 -2.89 -18.15
N VAL A 26 -7.31 -2.88 -19.48
CA VAL A 26 -6.21 -2.34 -20.30
C VAL A 26 -6.77 -1.34 -21.31
N SER A 27 -5.94 -0.41 -21.78
CA SER A 27 -6.35 0.69 -22.66
C SER A 27 -6.84 0.27 -24.04
N SER A 28 -6.67 -1.01 -24.42
CA SER A 28 -7.31 -1.58 -25.62
C SER A 28 -8.80 -1.88 -25.44
N HIS A 29 -9.30 -1.89 -24.19
CA HIS A 29 -10.71 -2.07 -23.90
C HIS A 29 -11.43 -0.71 -23.81
N PRO A 30 -12.70 -0.63 -24.24
CA PRO A 30 -13.46 0.63 -24.27
C PRO A 30 -13.67 1.19 -22.85
N GLY A 31 -13.42 2.49 -22.65
CA GLY A 31 -13.60 3.12 -21.33
C GLY A 31 -12.54 2.74 -20.28
N CYS A 32 -11.35 2.29 -20.72
CA CYS A 32 -10.18 2.08 -19.85
C CYS A 32 -8.97 2.93 -20.29
N GLY A 33 -9.18 4.17 -20.71
CA GLY A 33 -8.06 5.05 -21.02
C GLY A 33 -7.50 5.77 -19.79
N LEU A 34 -6.68 6.79 -20.05
CA LEU A 34 -5.91 7.50 -19.02
C LEU A 34 -6.79 8.39 -18.13
N TYR A 35 -7.75 9.07 -18.76
CA TYR A 35 -8.64 10.05 -18.13
C TYR A 35 -10.13 9.66 -18.24
N ASP A 36 -10.42 8.58 -18.96
CA ASP A 36 -11.74 8.13 -19.40
C ASP A 36 -12.04 6.71 -18.88
N PHE A 37 -11.79 6.48 -17.59
CA PHE A 37 -12.17 5.23 -16.96
C PHE A 37 -13.64 5.22 -16.59
N ASP A 38 -14.40 4.29 -17.18
CA ASP A 38 -15.81 4.08 -16.86
C ASP A 38 -16.00 2.73 -16.15
N TRP A 39 -16.20 2.82 -14.84
CA TRP A 39 -16.38 1.68 -13.94
C TRP A 39 -17.63 0.84 -14.24
N ARG A 40 -18.57 1.34 -15.05
CA ARG A 40 -19.79 0.58 -15.42
C ARG A 40 -19.50 -0.59 -16.36
N TYR A 41 -18.37 -0.55 -17.08
CA TYR A 41 -17.98 -1.62 -18.00
C TYR A 41 -17.10 -2.70 -17.36
N TYR A 42 -16.53 -2.44 -16.18
CA TYR A 42 -15.54 -3.33 -15.57
C TYR A 42 -15.96 -3.74 -14.16
N TRP A 43 -15.85 -5.03 -13.88
CA TRP A 43 -16.07 -5.57 -12.55
C TRP A 43 -14.80 -5.49 -11.71
N SER A 44 -14.99 -5.47 -10.40
CA SER A 44 -13.87 -5.58 -9.47
C SER A 44 -13.46 -7.05 -9.31
N HIS A 45 -12.16 -7.28 -9.24
CA HIS A 45 -11.56 -8.57 -9.01
C HIS A 45 -10.90 -8.60 -7.63
N TYR A 46 -11.02 -9.74 -6.97
CA TYR A 46 -10.42 -9.96 -5.66
C TYR A 46 -8.90 -10.16 -5.78
N CYS A 47 -8.13 -9.37 -5.03
CA CYS A 47 -6.69 -9.52 -4.93
C CYS A 47 -6.33 -10.36 -3.69
N HIS A 48 -5.59 -11.45 -3.87
CA HIS A 48 -5.35 -12.45 -2.82
C HIS A 48 -4.31 -12.03 -1.77
N ASP A 49 -3.27 -11.30 -2.17
CA ASP A 49 -2.16 -10.89 -1.28
C ASP A 49 -2.56 -9.80 -0.29
N ALA A 50 -2.11 -9.91 0.96
CA ALA A 50 -2.39 -8.94 2.02
C ALA A 50 -1.73 -7.58 1.78
N ASN A 51 -0.63 -7.54 1.01
CA ASN A 51 0.06 -6.31 0.64
C ASN A 51 -0.34 -5.79 -0.75
N ASN A 52 -1.43 -6.31 -1.33
CA ASN A 52 -1.90 -5.85 -2.62
C ASN A 52 -2.36 -4.40 -2.57
N LYS A 53 -2.26 -3.76 -3.73
CA LYS A 53 -2.71 -2.38 -3.98
C LYS A 53 -3.36 -2.34 -5.35
N CYS A 54 -4.39 -1.49 -5.49
CA CYS A 54 -4.96 -1.21 -6.80
C CYS A 54 -4.08 -0.19 -7.50
N VAL A 55 -3.47 -0.57 -8.60
CA VAL A 55 -2.49 0.27 -9.30
C VAL A 55 -2.95 0.60 -10.71
N LYS A 56 -2.63 1.82 -11.14
CA LYS A 56 -2.79 2.28 -12.52
C LYS A 56 -1.41 2.46 -13.12
N LEU A 57 -1.02 1.52 -13.97
CA LEU A 57 0.20 1.56 -14.74
C LEU A 57 -0.01 2.37 -16.01
N ILE A 58 0.86 3.34 -16.24
CA ILE A 58 0.89 4.15 -17.46
C ILE A 58 2.23 3.86 -18.14
N GLU A 59 2.18 3.18 -19.27
CA GLU A 59 3.35 2.84 -20.05
C GLU A 59 3.36 3.71 -21.31
N GLN A 60 4.40 4.53 -21.46
CA GLN A 60 4.62 5.33 -22.66
C GLN A 60 5.72 4.69 -23.50
N LYS A 61 5.37 4.26 -24.71
CA LYS A 61 6.29 3.69 -25.71
C LYS A 61 6.26 4.57 -26.94
N GLY A 62 7.18 5.53 -27.01
CA GLY A 62 7.19 6.55 -28.05
C GLY A 62 5.94 7.44 -27.96
N VAL A 63 5.10 7.39 -29.00
CA VAL A 63 3.83 8.14 -29.06
C VAL A 63 2.68 7.38 -28.40
N ASP A 64 2.80 6.05 -28.26
CA ASP A 64 1.73 5.22 -27.72
C ASP A 64 1.72 5.25 -26.20
N VAL A 65 0.58 5.61 -25.62
CA VAL A 65 0.32 5.55 -24.17
C VAL A 65 -0.63 4.39 -23.90
N LYS A 66 -0.13 3.38 -23.21
CA LYS A 66 -0.94 2.25 -22.72
C LYS A 66 -1.21 2.40 -21.24
N VAL A 67 -2.46 2.18 -20.86
CA VAL A 67 -2.91 2.24 -19.46
C VAL A 67 -3.37 0.86 -19.06
N THR A 68 -2.90 0.37 -17.92
CA THR A 68 -3.31 -0.91 -17.34
C THR A 68 -3.70 -0.68 -15.89
N ARG A 69 -4.88 -1.16 -15.51
CA ARG A 69 -5.37 -1.16 -14.12
C ARG A 69 -5.46 -2.61 -13.69
N ASP A 70 -4.81 -2.96 -12.58
CA ASP A 70 -4.80 -4.32 -12.04
C ASP A 70 -4.39 -4.33 -10.55
N CYS A 71 -4.44 -5.49 -9.92
CA CYS A 71 -3.79 -5.76 -8.64
C CYS A 71 -2.26 -5.66 -8.80
N LEU A 72 -1.57 -5.06 -7.82
CA LEU A 72 -0.12 -4.92 -7.83
C LEU A 72 0.63 -6.27 -7.97
N SER A 73 0.20 -7.31 -7.25
CA SER A 73 0.77 -8.67 -7.33
C SER A 73 0.75 -9.27 -8.74
N ASN A 74 -0.28 -8.98 -9.55
CA ASN A 74 -0.35 -9.44 -10.94
C ASN A 74 0.73 -8.79 -11.82
N LEU A 75 1.05 -7.52 -11.55
CA LEU A 75 2.09 -6.79 -12.28
C LEU A 75 3.50 -7.25 -11.89
N GLU A 76 3.72 -7.56 -10.63
CA GLU A 76 5.02 -8.00 -10.11
C GLU A 76 5.53 -9.29 -10.73
N GLY A 77 4.63 -10.19 -11.15
CA GLY A 77 5.01 -11.43 -11.82
C GLY A 77 5.74 -11.24 -13.15
N HIS A 78 5.56 -10.09 -13.81
CA HIS A 78 6.09 -9.85 -15.15
C HIS A 78 6.86 -8.54 -15.32
N ARG A 79 6.77 -7.60 -14.36
CA ARG A 79 7.48 -6.31 -14.39
C ARG A 79 8.64 -6.29 -13.40
N ARG A 80 9.78 -5.77 -13.85
CA ARG A 80 11.01 -5.62 -13.04
C ARG A 80 11.32 -4.18 -12.67
N ASP A 81 10.58 -3.23 -13.24
CA ASP A 81 10.71 -1.79 -13.02
C ASP A 81 9.93 -1.29 -11.80
N ILE A 82 9.20 -2.18 -11.10
CA ILE A 82 8.50 -1.85 -9.87
C ILE A 82 9.54 -1.72 -8.73
N PRO A 83 9.59 -0.58 -8.01
CA PRO A 83 10.55 -0.39 -6.93
C PRO A 83 10.34 -1.39 -5.79
N ALA A 84 11.44 -1.75 -5.12
CA ALA A 84 11.40 -2.67 -3.98
C ALA A 84 10.78 -2.02 -2.73
N ASP A 85 10.93 -0.69 -2.57
CA ASP A 85 10.22 0.04 -1.51
C ASP A 85 8.78 0.35 -1.94
N ARG A 86 7.84 -0.31 -1.28
CA ARG A 86 6.40 -0.23 -1.56
C ARG A 86 5.63 0.43 -0.41
N TYR A 87 6.34 0.95 0.59
CA TYR A 87 5.73 1.62 1.73
C TYR A 87 5.06 2.91 1.27
N GLU A 88 3.77 3.06 1.60
CA GLU A 88 3.05 4.31 1.36
C GLU A 88 3.19 5.24 2.55
N GLY A 89 3.59 6.48 2.28
CA GLY A 89 3.78 7.51 3.28
C GLY A 89 5.23 7.71 3.70
N CYS A 90 5.43 8.59 4.68
CA CYS A 90 6.74 8.86 5.25
C CYS A 90 7.05 7.81 6.31
N ARG A 91 8.22 7.16 6.21
CA ARG A 91 8.74 6.38 7.33
C ARG A 91 8.92 7.32 8.53
N PRO A 92 8.69 6.85 9.78
CA PRO A 92 8.96 7.68 10.94
C PRO A 92 10.40 8.17 10.88
N ALA A 93 10.62 9.43 11.26
CA ALA A 93 11.96 9.99 11.35
C ALA A 93 12.82 9.08 12.24
N ALA A 94 14.10 8.95 11.89
CA ALA A 94 15.05 8.25 12.75
C ALA A 94 14.96 8.81 14.17
N LYS A 95 14.97 7.93 15.17
CA LYS A 95 14.91 8.35 16.56
C LYS A 95 16.19 9.12 16.88
N ASP A 96 16.06 10.43 17.02
CA ASP A 96 17.12 11.32 17.44
C ASP A 96 17.01 11.52 18.95
N PRO A 97 17.86 10.86 19.76
CA PRO A 97 17.79 10.96 21.22
C PRO A 97 18.11 12.36 21.75
N LEU A 98 18.71 13.22 20.94
CA LEU A 98 19.08 14.60 21.30
C LEU A 98 18.03 15.61 20.83
N ILE A 99 16.96 15.17 20.16
CA ILE A 99 15.91 16.07 19.68
C ILE A 99 15.19 16.71 20.86
N GLY A 100 15.21 18.05 20.94
CA GLY A 100 14.65 18.80 22.06
C GLY A 100 15.51 18.79 23.35
N GLN A 101 16.72 18.24 23.32
CA GLN A 101 17.68 18.40 24.42
C GLN A 101 18.46 19.70 24.25
N TYR A 102 17.90 20.79 24.78
CA TYR A 102 18.57 22.09 24.78
C TYR A 102 19.66 22.09 25.86
N ILE A 103 20.91 22.25 25.43
CA ILE A 103 22.03 22.56 26.30
C ILE A 103 22.20 24.08 26.25
N PHE A 104 22.28 24.73 27.40
CA PHE A 104 22.55 26.16 27.48
C PHE A 104 24.06 26.33 27.77
N PRO A 105 24.91 26.46 26.74
CA PRO A 105 26.33 26.68 26.96
C PRO A 105 26.55 28.05 27.62
N SER A 106 27.49 28.12 28.55
CA SER A 106 27.92 29.37 29.20
C SER A 106 28.86 30.22 28.34
N VAL A 107 29.23 29.73 27.15
CA VAL A 107 30.20 30.34 26.22
C VAL A 107 29.51 30.70 24.91
N ALA A 108 29.73 31.93 24.45
CA ALA A 108 29.01 32.53 23.32
C ALA A 108 29.37 31.90 21.95
N GLU A 109 30.58 31.36 21.78
CA GLU A 109 31.03 30.76 20.52
C GLU A 109 30.36 29.43 20.13
N ILE A 110 29.66 28.75 21.04
CA ILE A 110 29.09 27.43 20.73
C ILE A 110 27.70 27.59 20.10
N ASP A 111 27.66 27.88 18.79
CA ASP A 111 26.43 27.95 17.99
C ASP A 111 25.97 26.54 17.56
N HIS A 112 24.91 26.04 18.18
CA HIS A 112 24.35 24.72 17.90
C HIS A 112 23.33 24.82 16.77
N LYS A 113 23.78 25.14 15.55
CA LYS A 113 22.92 25.02 14.37
C LYS A 113 22.84 23.55 13.95
N ARG A 114 21.60 23.08 13.80
CA ARG A 114 21.29 21.79 13.19
C ARG A 114 21.64 21.78 11.70
#